data_AF-A0A962WLP6-F1
#
_entry.id   AF-A0A962WLP6-F1
#
_cell.length_a   1.000
_cell.length_b   1.000
_cell.length_c   1.000
_cell.angle_alpha   90.00
_cell.angle_beta   90.00
_cell.angle_gamma   90.00
#
_symmetry.space_group_name_H-M   'P 1'
#
loop_
_entity.id
_entity.type
_entity.pdbx_description
1 polymer ?
#
loop_
_entity_poly.entity_id
_entity_poly.type
_entity_poly.pdbx_seq_one_letter_code
_entity_poly.pdbx_strand_id
1 'polypeptide(L)'
;EMLVGGILELFDAGVIRREVDGAAIHAGFFVECRDFYRRLRDMEPHRRSKIAMMPVSYTNALFGDEPAKRAACRDARFVNNAMIATCLGSIVSDGLDDGRVVSGVGGQFDFVSQAFALEGARSIVTLNATRRKSGRQRSNIRWSYGNTTVPRHFRDVVVSEYGVADLRGQTDEQCVKRMLAICDSAFQDEILEQAKAAGKVSPRFAVPSAWRRNTAENLQAWIGPPMHDGRTPMFPFGTDFSAIERRLLPVLEHLQSCRGSWLALSRLALAGLMASPSASHERDMLDRLDLLAVTAPRDRLHRWLVLGAMRGRSNSASRGGRHAHEASR
;
A
#
# COMPACT_ATOMS: atom_id res chain seq x y z
N GLU A 1 12.95 3.37 -12.09
CA GLU A 1 13.65 4.39 -11.28
C GLU A 1 14.38 3.75 -10.11
N MET A 2 13.66 3.21 -9.12
CA MET A 2 14.26 2.63 -7.93
C MET A 2 14.42 1.11 -8.05
N LEU A 3 15.52 0.55 -7.53
CA LEU A 3 15.61 -0.89 -7.26
C LEU A 3 15.15 -1.17 -5.82
N VAL A 4 14.23 -2.11 -5.68
CA VAL A 4 13.61 -2.53 -4.42
C VAL A 4 13.74 -4.05 -4.23
N GLY A 5 13.52 -4.54 -3.01
CA GLY A 5 13.74 -5.94 -2.63
C GLY A 5 12.97 -6.93 -3.52
N GLY A 6 11.70 -6.66 -3.81
CA GLY A 6 10.90 -7.55 -4.67
C GLY A 6 11.45 -7.73 -6.09
N ILE A 7 12.06 -6.68 -6.68
CA ILE A 7 12.69 -6.78 -8.00
C ILE A 7 13.98 -7.60 -7.90
N LEU A 8 14.73 -7.47 -6.81
CA LEU A 8 15.91 -8.29 -6.54
C LEU A 8 15.56 -9.78 -6.38
N GLU A 9 14.43 -10.11 -5.74
CA GLU A 9 13.97 -11.50 -5.67
C GLU A 9 13.62 -12.07 -7.06
N LEU A 10 12.96 -11.28 -7.91
CA LEU A 10 12.65 -11.71 -9.28
C LEU A 10 13.92 -11.88 -10.12
N PHE A 11 14.94 -11.07 -9.87
CA PHE A 11 16.26 -11.26 -10.47
C PHE A 11 16.90 -12.56 -10.00
N ASP A 12 16.87 -12.81 -8.69
CA ASP A 12 17.50 -14.00 -8.12
C ASP A 12 16.82 -15.30 -8.55
N ALA A 13 15.49 -15.27 -8.71
CA ALA A 13 14.68 -16.37 -9.24
C ALA A 13 14.80 -16.57 -10.77
N GLY A 14 15.58 -15.75 -11.48
CA GLY A 14 15.74 -15.85 -12.94
C GLY A 14 14.48 -15.49 -13.74
N VAL A 15 13.58 -14.70 -13.15
CA VAL A 15 12.41 -14.14 -13.82
C VAL A 15 12.82 -12.94 -14.68
N ILE A 16 13.74 -12.11 -14.18
CA ILE A 16 14.30 -10.99 -14.95
C ILE A 16 15.41 -11.52 -15.86
N ARG A 17 15.11 -11.62 -17.16
CA ARG A 17 16.02 -12.19 -18.18
C ARG A 17 16.47 -11.22 -19.25
N ARG A 18 15.74 -10.11 -19.42
CA ARG A 18 16.03 -9.10 -20.44
C ARG A 18 17.35 -8.40 -20.08
N GLU A 19 18.29 -8.42 -21.00
CA GLU A 19 19.56 -7.69 -20.87
C GLU A 19 19.69 -6.59 -21.93
N VAL A 20 20.23 -5.45 -21.53
CA VAL A 20 20.66 -4.35 -22.41
C VAL A 20 22.01 -3.88 -21.89
N ASP A 21 22.98 -3.72 -22.80
CA ASP A 21 24.35 -3.30 -22.46
C ASP A 21 24.99 -4.15 -21.36
N GLY A 22 24.71 -5.46 -21.38
CA GLY A 22 25.21 -6.42 -20.41
C GLY A 22 24.52 -6.38 -19.04
N ALA A 23 23.56 -5.48 -18.82
CA ALA A 23 22.81 -5.33 -17.57
C ALA A 23 21.35 -5.79 -17.69
N ALA A 24 20.89 -6.51 -16.66
CA ALA A 24 19.50 -6.93 -16.53
C ALA A 24 18.63 -5.82 -15.90
N ILE A 25 19.21 -5.05 -14.98
CA ILE A 25 18.54 -4.03 -14.19
C ILE A 25 19.25 -2.69 -14.38
N HIS A 26 18.48 -1.67 -14.72
CA HIS A 26 18.91 -0.27 -14.71
C HIS A 26 18.18 0.48 -13.58
N ALA A 27 18.91 1.07 -12.65
CA ALA A 27 18.34 1.75 -11.49
C ALA A 27 19.01 3.11 -11.25
N GLY A 28 18.21 4.11 -10.89
CA GLY A 28 18.66 5.44 -10.50
C GLY A 28 19.21 5.49 -9.08
N PHE A 29 18.54 4.77 -8.18
CA PHE A 29 18.89 4.73 -6.76
C PHE A 29 18.21 3.54 -6.07
N PHE A 30 18.63 3.26 -4.84
CA PHE A 30 18.11 2.19 -3.98
C PHE A 30 17.48 2.79 -2.73
N VAL A 31 16.32 2.27 -2.32
CA VAL A 31 15.71 2.55 -1.01
C VAL A 31 15.14 1.26 -0.47
N GLU A 32 15.84 0.68 0.49
CA GLU A 32 15.50 -0.62 1.07
C GLU A 32 16.13 -0.81 2.45
N CYS A 33 15.82 -1.93 3.10
CA CYS A 33 16.39 -2.31 4.39
C CYS A 33 17.87 -2.73 4.33
N ARG A 34 18.53 -2.83 5.48
CA ARG A 34 19.95 -3.22 5.61
C ARG A 34 20.27 -4.58 5.00
N ASP A 35 19.32 -5.52 5.05
CA ASP A 35 19.51 -6.87 4.50
C ASP A 35 19.63 -6.85 2.98
N PHE A 36 18.89 -5.98 2.30
CA PHE A 36 19.02 -5.76 0.87
C PHE A 36 20.43 -5.27 0.50
N TYR A 37 20.94 -4.26 1.21
CA TYR A 37 22.30 -3.75 0.95
C TYR A 37 23.38 -4.77 1.26
N ARG A 38 23.19 -5.61 2.29
CA ARG A 38 24.09 -6.72 2.60
C ARG A 38 24.11 -7.74 1.47
N ARG A 39 22.94 -8.15 0.98
CA ARG A 39 22.81 -9.03 -0.20
C ARG A 39 23.55 -8.49 -1.42
N LEU A 40 23.41 -7.19 -1.71
CA LEU A 40 24.13 -6.57 -2.83
C LEU A 40 25.65 -6.58 -2.65
N ARG A 41 26.16 -6.39 -1.43
CA ARG A 41 27.61 -6.47 -1.16
C ARG A 41 28.16 -7.87 -1.29
N ASP A 42 27.42 -8.85 -0.78
CA ASP A 42 27.82 -10.26 -0.72
C ASP A 42 27.52 -11.01 -2.04
N MET A 43 26.83 -10.36 -2.98
CA MET A 43 26.51 -10.92 -4.29
C MET A 43 27.77 -11.16 -5.12
N GLU A 44 27.82 -12.32 -5.77
CA GLU A 44 28.85 -12.70 -6.73
C GLU A 44 29.11 -11.59 -7.77
N PRO A 45 30.39 -11.24 -8.06
CA PRO A 45 30.71 -10.09 -8.92
C PRO A 45 30.03 -10.11 -10.29
N HIS A 46 29.93 -11.29 -10.93
CA HIS A 46 29.33 -11.45 -12.25
C HIS A 46 27.80 -11.26 -12.25
N ARG A 47 27.13 -11.54 -11.13
CA ARG A 47 25.69 -11.24 -10.96
C ARG A 47 25.50 -9.78 -10.62
N ARG A 48 26.35 -9.24 -9.74
CA ARG A 48 26.29 -7.84 -9.34
C ARG A 48 26.52 -6.90 -10.52
N SER A 49 27.38 -7.27 -11.47
CA SER A 49 27.59 -6.50 -12.70
C SER A 49 26.38 -6.46 -13.64
N LYS A 50 25.35 -7.29 -13.41
CA LYS A 50 24.07 -7.21 -14.14
C LYS A 50 23.13 -6.11 -13.61
N ILE A 51 23.50 -5.45 -12.51
CA ILE A 51 22.76 -4.32 -11.93
C ILE A 51 23.55 -3.05 -12.22
N ALA A 52 23.06 -2.25 -13.15
CA ALA A 52 23.67 -0.99 -13.57
C ALA A 52 22.99 0.21 -12.90
N MET A 53 23.80 0.99 -12.20
CA MET A 53 23.39 2.29 -11.65
C MET A 53 23.48 3.34 -12.75
N MET A 54 22.35 3.96 -13.07
CA MET A 54 22.21 4.91 -14.17
C MET A 54 21.74 6.26 -13.64
N PRO A 55 22.09 7.39 -14.28
CA PRO A 55 21.50 8.67 -13.90
C PRO A 55 19.98 8.66 -14.09
N VAL A 56 19.25 9.43 -13.26
CA VAL A 56 17.78 9.54 -13.36
C VAL A 56 17.34 10.01 -14.75
N SER A 57 18.14 10.87 -15.40
CA SER A 57 17.93 11.30 -16.78
C SER A 57 17.96 10.16 -17.80
N TYR A 58 18.58 9.02 -17.48
CA TYR A 58 18.51 7.81 -18.29
C TYR A 58 17.27 6.97 -17.96
N THR A 59 17.00 6.70 -16.67
CA THR A 59 15.92 5.79 -16.26
C THR A 59 14.52 6.35 -16.47
N ASN A 60 14.37 7.67 -16.36
CA ASN A 60 13.07 8.33 -16.38
C ASN A 60 12.78 9.00 -17.74
N ALA A 61 13.66 8.89 -18.73
CA ALA A 61 13.42 9.48 -20.04
C ALA A 61 13.60 8.46 -21.16
N LEU A 62 12.83 8.63 -22.24
CA LEU A 62 13.10 7.97 -23.52
C LEU A 62 14.08 8.77 -24.39
N PHE A 63 14.27 10.06 -24.10
CA PHE A 63 15.18 10.93 -24.83
C PHE A 63 16.64 10.48 -24.73
N GLY A 64 17.46 10.93 -25.68
CA GLY A 64 18.88 10.62 -25.79
C GLY A 64 19.18 9.42 -26.70
N ASP A 65 18.57 8.27 -26.40
CA ASP A 65 18.70 7.03 -27.20
C ASP A 65 17.35 6.32 -27.34
N GLU A 66 16.41 7.05 -27.94
CA GLU A 66 15.04 6.61 -28.07
C GLU A 66 14.89 5.31 -28.88
N PRO A 67 15.59 5.11 -30.02
CA PRO A 67 15.49 3.86 -30.79
C PRO A 67 15.88 2.62 -29.97
N ALA A 68 17.01 2.66 -29.25
CA ALA A 68 17.45 1.53 -28.45
C ALA A 68 16.50 1.27 -27.26
N LYS A 69 16.07 2.34 -26.57
CA LYS A 69 15.11 2.21 -25.45
C LYS A 69 13.77 1.65 -25.90
N ARG A 70 13.27 2.04 -27.08
CA ARG A 70 12.03 1.49 -27.65
C ARG A 70 12.16 0.01 -27.98
N ALA A 71 13.29 -0.41 -28.55
CA ALA A 71 13.56 -1.83 -28.82
C ALA A 71 13.67 -2.64 -27.52
N ALA A 72 14.29 -2.06 -26.50
CA ALA A 72 14.52 -2.70 -25.19
C ALA A 72 13.26 -2.81 -24.32
N CYS A 73 12.33 -1.86 -24.40
CA CYS A 73 11.23 -1.70 -23.45
C CYS A 73 9.85 -2.05 -24.04
N ARG A 74 9.78 -3.02 -24.94
CA ARG A 74 8.51 -3.57 -25.44
C ARG A 74 7.74 -4.22 -24.28
N ASP A 75 6.42 -4.04 -24.29
CA ASP A 75 5.53 -4.60 -23.26
C ASP A 75 5.88 -4.19 -21.82
N ALA A 76 6.51 -3.03 -21.65
CA ALA A 76 6.86 -2.51 -20.33
C ALA A 76 5.63 -2.33 -19.43
N ARG A 77 5.80 -2.56 -18.13
CA ARG A 77 4.76 -2.36 -17.10
C ARG A 77 5.28 -1.37 -16.08
N PHE A 78 4.69 -0.17 -16.08
CA PHE A 78 5.06 0.90 -15.16
C PHE A 78 4.08 0.90 -14.00
N VAL A 79 4.51 0.40 -12.84
CA VAL A 79 3.66 0.29 -11.65
C VAL A 79 4.01 1.43 -10.68
N ASN A 80 3.02 2.25 -10.35
CA ASN A 80 3.15 3.37 -9.41
C ASN A 80 2.03 3.33 -8.37
N ASN A 81 2.27 3.95 -7.21
CA ASN A 81 1.21 4.17 -6.22
C ASN A 81 0.66 5.59 -6.33
N ALA A 82 -0.60 5.77 -5.94
CA ALA A 82 -1.25 7.07 -5.87
C ALA A 82 -2.02 7.25 -4.56
N MET A 83 -2.29 8.50 -4.21
CA MET A 83 -3.11 8.83 -3.05
C MET A 83 -4.60 8.75 -3.38
N ILE A 84 -4.99 9.29 -4.53
CA ILE A 84 -6.39 9.46 -4.94
C ILE A 84 -6.49 9.25 -6.46
N ALA A 85 -7.61 8.68 -6.91
CA ALA A 85 -8.00 8.64 -8.32
C ALA A 85 -9.42 9.20 -8.47
N THR A 86 -9.69 9.89 -9.58
CA THR A 86 -11.05 10.34 -9.91
C THR A 86 -11.78 9.30 -10.77
N CYS A 87 -13.11 9.32 -10.76
CA CYS A 87 -13.93 8.38 -11.54
C CYS A 87 -13.78 8.56 -13.06
N LEU A 88 -13.28 9.72 -13.48
CA LEU A 88 -12.92 9.99 -14.87
C LEU A 88 -11.48 9.57 -15.21
N GLY A 89 -10.67 9.17 -14.22
CA GLY A 89 -9.33 8.61 -14.42
C GLY A 89 -8.16 9.58 -14.21
N SER A 90 -8.37 10.75 -13.60
CA SER A 90 -7.24 11.57 -13.14
C SER A 90 -6.62 10.95 -11.89
N ILE A 91 -5.31 11.06 -11.75
CA ILE A 91 -4.55 10.53 -10.60
C ILE A 91 -3.94 11.69 -9.80
N VAL A 92 -3.90 11.54 -8.49
CA VAL A 92 -3.34 12.52 -7.55
C VAL A 92 -2.39 11.81 -6.59
N SER A 93 -1.16 12.30 -6.51
CA SER A 93 -0.06 11.65 -5.78
C SER A 93 0.78 12.62 -4.94
N ASP A 94 0.65 13.94 -5.15
CA ASP A 94 1.58 14.93 -4.61
C ASP A 94 0.93 15.98 -3.70
N GLY A 95 -0.37 16.25 -3.82
CA GLY A 95 -1.01 17.36 -3.11
C GLY A 95 -2.47 17.13 -2.73
N LEU A 96 -2.91 17.86 -1.71
CA LEU A 96 -4.29 17.89 -1.22
C LEU A 96 -5.16 18.86 -2.04
N ASP A 97 -6.46 18.77 -1.84
CA ASP A 97 -7.51 19.60 -2.46
C ASP A 97 -7.45 21.07 -2.05
N ASP A 98 -6.82 21.37 -0.92
CA ASP A 98 -6.56 22.74 -0.46
C ASP A 98 -5.19 23.28 -0.91
N GLY A 99 -4.53 22.60 -1.86
CA GLY A 99 -3.26 23.03 -2.44
C GLY A 99 -2.02 22.72 -1.58
N ARG A 100 -2.18 22.12 -0.39
CA ARG A 100 -1.03 21.68 0.40
C ARG A 100 -0.31 20.51 -0.26
N VAL A 101 1.00 20.66 -0.42
CA VAL A 101 1.88 19.60 -0.92
C VAL A 101 2.11 18.55 0.17
N VAL A 102 1.93 17.28 -0.19
CA VAL A 102 2.21 16.11 0.64
C VAL A 102 3.57 15.52 0.28
N SER A 103 3.87 15.43 -1.01
CA SER A 103 5.14 14.93 -1.54
C SER A 103 5.44 15.56 -2.90
N GLY A 104 6.65 15.38 -3.43
CA GLY A 104 6.91 15.68 -4.83
C GLY A 104 6.24 14.64 -5.75
N VAL A 105 6.05 15.02 -7.03
CA VAL A 105 5.55 14.11 -8.08
C VAL A 105 6.54 12.96 -8.35
N GLY A 106 7.84 13.23 -8.24
CA GLY A 106 8.90 12.28 -8.61
C GLY A 106 8.84 11.91 -10.10
N GLY A 107 9.33 10.71 -10.45
CA GLY A 107 9.29 10.19 -11.82
C GLY A 107 7.93 9.62 -12.27
N GLN A 108 6.87 9.76 -11.48
CA GLN A 108 5.59 9.11 -11.78
C GLN A 108 5.05 9.49 -13.16
N PHE A 109 4.95 10.80 -13.43
CA PHE A 109 4.43 11.28 -14.71
C PHE A 109 5.33 10.88 -15.88
N ASP A 110 6.65 10.83 -15.65
CA ASP A 110 7.60 10.38 -16.67
C ASP A 110 7.28 8.95 -17.11
N PHE A 111 7.13 8.01 -16.17
CA PHE A 111 6.80 6.62 -16.51
C PHE A 111 5.42 6.44 -17.12
N VAL A 112 4.44 7.27 -16.73
CA VAL A 112 3.14 7.29 -17.39
C VAL A 112 3.30 7.71 -18.85
N SER A 113 4.07 8.76 -19.13
CA SER A 113 4.32 9.23 -20.50
C SER A 113 5.01 8.15 -21.34
N GLN A 114 5.99 7.44 -20.76
CA GLN A 114 6.68 6.34 -21.42
C GLN A 114 5.74 5.17 -21.73
N ALA A 115 4.79 4.85 -20.85
CA ALA A 115 3.80 3.80 -21.08
C ALA A 115 2.91 4.07 -22.31
N PHE A 116 2.68 5.35 -22.63
CA PHE A 116 1.90 5.75 -23.80
C PHE A 116 2.76 5.81 -25.07
N ALA A 117 4.06 6.05 -24.92
CA ALA A 117 4.99 6.10 -26.04
C ALA A 117 5.47 4.70 -26.49
N LEU A 118 5.66 3.77 -25.57
CA LEU A 118 6.25 2.45 -25.85
C LEU A 118 5.22 1.43 -26.36
N GLU A 119 5.66 0.60 -27.32
CA GLU A 119 4.83 -0.45 -27.90
C GLU A 119 4.44 -1.50 -26.85
N GLY A 120 3.14 -1.77 -26.76
CA GLY A 120 2.58 -2.75 -25.81
C GLY A 120 2.67 -2.33 -24.34
N ALA A 121 3.24 -1.17 -24.02
CA ALA A 121 3.47 -0.76 -22.63
C ALA A 121 2.17 -0.31 -21.92
N ARG A 122 2.15 -0.46 -20.59
CA ARG A 122 1.00 -0.10 -19.75
C ARG A 122 1.45 0.66 -18.51
N SER A 123 0.68 1.68 -18.14
CA SER A 123 0.76 2.38 -16.87
C SER A 123 -0.25 1.77 -15.90
N ILE A 124 0.22 1.33 -14.75
CA ILE A 124 -0.57 0.69 -13.70
C ILE A 124 -0.43 1.53 -12.43
N VAL A 125 -1.55 2.08 -11.97
CA VAL A 125 -1.60 2.87 -10.74
C VAL A 125 -2.33 2.08 -9.68
N THR A 126 -1.68 1.87 -8.53
CA THR A 126 -2.31 1.23 -7.38
C THR A 126 -2.66 2.26 -6.31
N LEU A 127 -3.78 2.04 -5.62
CA LEU A 127 -4.19 2.82 -4.46
C LEU A 127 -5.10 1.98 -3.56
N ASN A 128 -5.03 2.21 -2.25
CA ASN A 128 -6.07 1.71 -1.35
C ASN A 128 -7.40 2.39 -1.71
N ALA A 129 -8.52 1.67 -1.74
CA ALA A 129 -9.83 2.22 -2.06
C ALA A 129 -10.28 3.24 -1.01
N THR A 130 -9.84 3.08 0.24
CA THR A 130 -10.17 4.00 1.34
C THR A 130 -8.96 4.38 2.20
N ARG A 131 -9.11 5.46 2.96
CA ARG A 131 -8.18 5.88 4.01
C ARG A 131 -8.94 6.34 5.25
N ARG A 132 -8.32 6.24 6.42
CA ARG A 132 -8.84 6.85 7.66
C ARG A 132 -8.12 8.16 7.94
N LYS A 133 -8.90 9.23 8.18
CA LYS A 133 -8.39 10.54 8.64
C LYS A 133 -9.24 11.03 9.80
N SER A 134 -8.63 11.28 10.95
CA SER A 134 -9.30 11.76 12.17
C SER A 134 -10.49 10.87 12.59
N GLY A 135 -10.30 9.55 12.58
CA GLY A 135 -11.35 8.59 12.95
C GLY A 135 -12.44 8.37 11.90
N ARG A 136 -12.44 9.13 10.79
CA ARG A 136 -13.42 8.98 9.70
C ARG A 136 -12.80 8.29 8.49
N GLN A 137 -13.49 7.30 7.97
CA GLN A 137 -13.15 6.66 6.70
C GLN A 137 -13.51 7.59 5.54
N ARG A 138 -12.68 7.60 4.51
CA ARG A 138 -12.78 8.44 3.32
C ARG A 138 -12.39 7.62 2.11
N SER A 139 -13.16 7.68 1.04
CA SER A 139 -12.75 7.10 -0.25
C SER A 139 -11.49 7.78 -0.80
N ASN A 140 -10.63 7.00 -1.44
CA ASN A 140 -9.56 7.50 -2.31
C ASN A 140 -9.97 7.48 -3.79
N ILE A 141 -11.07 6.79 -4.13
CA ILE A 141 -11.73 6.93 -5.43
C ILE A 141 -12.80 8.01 -5.30
N ARG A 142 -12.61 9.13 -5.98
CA ARG A 142 -13.46 10.32 -5.85
C ARG A 142 -14.18 10.62 -7.16
N TRP A 143 -15.31 11.30 -7.09
CA TRP A 143 -15.92 11.84 -8.31
C TRP A 143 -15.02 12.90 -8.95
N SER A 144 -14.58 13.89 -8.17
CA SER A 144 -13.63 14.93 -8.56
C SER A 144 -12.66 15.23 -7.41
N TYR A 145 -11.54 15.89 -7.72
CA TYR A 145 -10.55 16.33 -6.74
C TYR A 145 -9.87 17.63 -7.20
N GLY A 146 -9.49 18.49 -6.25
CA GLY A 146 -8.94 19.82 -6.52
C GLY A 146 -7.47 19.87 -6.95
N ASN A 147 -6.82 18.72 -7.08
CA ASN A 147 -5.44 18.59 -7.54
C ASN A 147 -5.32 17.47 -8.59
N THR A 148 -4.27 17.48 -9.42
CA THR A 148 -4.04 16.47 -10.46
C THR A 148 -2.55 16.34 -10.77
N THR A 149 -2.03 15.12 -10.60
CA THR A 149 -0.66 14.74 -10.99
C THR A 149 -0.63 14.15 -12.40
N VAL A 150 -1.58 13.26 -12.70
CA VAL A 150 -1.74 12.64 -14.02
C VAL A 150 -3.12 12.99 -14.54
N PRO A 151 -3.25 13.75 -15.64
CA PRO A 151 -4.56 14.11 -16.16
C PRO A 151 -5.22 12.89 -16.80
N ARG A 152 -6.57 12.86 -16.77
CA ARG A 152 -7.39 11.74 -17.26
C ARG A 152 -7.09 11.25 -18.68
N HIS A 153 -6.41 12.06 -19.51
CA HIS A 153 -6.03 11.68 -20.88
C HIS A 153 -4.96 10.59 -20.89
N PHE A 154 -4.17 10.49 -19.81
CA PHE A 154 -3.20 9.41 -19.58
C PHE A 154 -3.75 8.30 -18.66
N ARG A 155 -5.09 8.20 -18.51
CA ARG A 155 -5.69 7.10 -17.75
C ARG A 155 -5.39 5.76 -18.43
N ASP A 156 -4.92 4.80 -17.65
CA ASP A 156 -4.64 3.45 -18.12
C ASP A 156 -5.21 2.43 -17.13
N VAL A 157 -4.40 1.74 -16.33
CA VAL A 157 -4.91 0.77 -15.35
C VAL A 157 -4.91 1.37 -13.96
N VAL A 158 -6.01 1.22 -13.23
CA VAL A 158 -6.12 1.55 -11.81
C VAL A 158 -6.44 0.28 -11.01
N VAL A 159 -5.72 0.03 -9.93
CA VAL A 159 -5.85 -1.17 -9.09
C VAL A 159 -6.12 -0.77 -7.65
N SER A 160 -7.16 -1.35 -7.06
CA SER A 160 -7.38 -1.32 -5.62
C SER A 160 -7.38 -2.74 -5.05
N GLU A 161 -7.51 -2.87 -3.74
CA GLU A 161 -7.71 -4.14 -3.05
C GLU A 161 -8.97 -4.91 -3.52
N TYR A 162 -9.89 -4.25 -4.24
CA TYR A 162 -11.12 -4.85 -4.75
C TYR A 162 -11.04 -5.28 -6.22
N GLY A 163 -9.96 -4.93 -6.94
CA GLY A 163 -9.77 -5.39 -8.31
C GLY A 163 -9.10 -4.36 -9.22
N VAL A 164 -9.34 -4.54 -10.53
CA VAL A 164 -8.65 -3.80 -11.60
C VAL A 164 -9.66 -3.06 -12.48
N ALA A 165 -9.44 -1.77 -12.69
CA ALA A 165 -10.14 -0.94 -13.64
C ALA A 165 -9.20 -0.60 -14.82
N ASP A 166 -9.41 -1.25 -15.97
CA ASP A 166 -8.76 -0.87 -17.22
C ASP A 166 -9.51 0.33 -17.83
N LEU A 167 -8.87 1.48 -18.01
CA LEU A 167 -9.52 2.73 -18.44
C LEU A 167 -9.04 3.19 -19.82
N ARG A 168 -8.00 2.58 -20.38
CA ARG A 168 -7.39 3.03 -21.63
C ARG A 168 -8.36 2.86 -22.80
N GLY A 169 -8.53 3.92 -23.57
CA GLY A 169 -9.43 3.95 -24.75
C GLY A 169 -10.92 3.83 -24.42
N GLN A 170 -11.32 3.85 -23.15
CA GLN A 170 -12.72 3.72 -22.76
C GLN A 170 -13.46 5.06 -22.80
N THR A 171 -14.79 5.01 -22.94
CA THR A 171 -15.65 6.19 -22.77
C THR A 171 -15.73 6.62 -21.30
N ASP A 172 -16.10 7.87 -21.04
CA ASP A 172 -16.26 8.35 -19.65
C ASP A 172 -17.25 7.49 -18.85
N GLU A 173 -18.37 7.06 -19.45
CA GLU A 173 -19.34 6.19 -18.77
C GLU A 173 -18.70 4.84 -18.37
N GLN A 174 -17.92 4.22 -19.26
CA GLN A 174 -17.24 2.97 -18.96
C GLN A 174 -16.17 3.15 -17.88
N CYS A 175 -15.45 4.27 -17.90
CA CYS A 175 -14.49 4.59 -16.84
C CYS A 175 -15.17 4.72 -15.48
N VAL A 176 -16.28 5.47 -15.39
CA VAL A 176 -17.01 5.60 -14.13
C VAL A 176 -17.50 4.24 -13.64
N LYS A 177 -18.07 3.40 -14.51
CA LYS A 177 -18.51 2.04 -14.15
C LYS A 177 -17.36 1.18 -13.63
N ARG A 178 -16.20 1.19 -14.31
CA ARG A 178 -15.01 0.41 -13.89
C ARG A 178 -14.40 0.93 -12.58
N MET A 179 -14.37 2.24 -12.38
CA MET A 179 -13.91 2.85 -11.12
C MET A 179 -14.85 2.53 -9.95
N LEU A 180 -16.17 2.51 -10.17
CA LEU A 180 -17.14 2.03 -9.18
C LEU A 180 -16.92 0.56 -8.81
N ALA A 181 -16.54 -0.29 -9.78
CA ALA A 181 -16.29 -1.71 -9.57
C ALA A 181 -15.10 -2.00 -8.63
N ILE A 182 -14.15 -1.06 -8.51
CA ILE A 182 -12.99 -1.16 -7.61
C ILE A 182 -13.08 -0.21 -6.42
N CYS A 183 -14.22 0.46 -6.24
CA CYS A 183 -14.50 1.33 -5.10
C CYS A 183 -15.05 0.53 -3.93
N ASP A 184 -14.80 1.01 -2.71
CA ASP A 184 -15.41 0.48 -1.50
C ASP A 184 -16.92 0.72 -1.51
N SER A 185 -17.67 -0.31 -1.11
CA SER A 185 -19.14 -0.34 -1.22
C SER A 185 -19.81 0.78 -0.43
N ALA A 186 -19.18 1.27 0.63
CA ALA A 186 -19.70 2.37 1.43
C ALA A 186 -19.80 3.71 0.67
N PHE A 187 -19.07 3.87 -0.45
CA PHE A 187 -19.01 5.12 -1.22
C PHE A 187 -19.55 5.01 -2.65
N GLN A 188 -19.90 3.80 -3.10
CA GLN A 188 -20.37 3.57 -4.47
C GLN A 188 -21.65 4.34 -4.81
N ASP A 189 -22.61 4.42 -3.88
CA ASP A 189 -23.88 5.12 -4.11
C ASP A 189 -23.70 6.63 -4.26
N GLU A 190 -22.93 7.25 -3.35
CA GLU A 190 -22.63 8.69 -3.41
C GLU A 190 -21.98 9.07 -4.75
N ILE A 191 -21.01 8.27 -5.19
CA ILE A 191 -20.31 8.48 -6.46
C ILE A 191 -21.24 8.27 -7.65
N LEU A 192 -22.09 7.23 -7.62
CA LEU A 192 -23.04 6.95 -8.69
C LEU A 192 -24.04 8.11 -8.86
N GLU A 193 -24.56 8.64 -7.76
CA GLU A 193 -25.49 9.77 -7.80
C GLU A 193 -24.82 11.01 -8.38
N GLN A 194 -23.58 11.32 -7.99
CA GLN A 194 -22.80 12.41 -8.59
C GLN A 194 -22.59 12.20 -10.10
N ALA A 195 -22.33 10.96 -10.53
CA ALA A 195 -22.13 10.62 -11.93
C ALA A 195 -23.41 10.72 -12.77
N LYS A 196 -24.55 10.30 -12.22
CA LYS A 196 -25.87 10.44 -12.86
C LYS A 196 -26.26 11.91 -12.99
N ALA A 197 -26.10 12.69 -11.92
CA ALA A 197 -26.38 14.13 -11.92
C ALA A 197 -25.55 14.88 -12.97
N ALA A 198 -24.31 14.46 -13.21
CA ALA A 198 -23.44 15.02 -14.24
C ALA A 198 -23.68 14.46 -15.66
N GLY A 199 -24.67 13.57 -15.85
CA GLY A 199 -24.97 12.96 -17.15
C GLY A 199 -23.85 12.04 -17.68
N LYS A 200 -22.97 11.55 -16.80
CA LYS A 200 -21.83 10.69 -17.20
C LYS A 200 -22.12 9.20 -17.15
N VAL A 201 -23.25 8.81 -16.56
CA VAL A 201 -23.71 7.42 -16.50
C VAL A 201 -25.21 7.38 -16.73
N SER A 202 -25.70 6.34 -17.41
CA SER A 202 -27.13 6.11 -17.59
C SER A 202 -27.90 6.18 -16.26
N PRO A 203 -29.05 6.90 -16.20
CA PRO A 203 -29.90 6.92 -15.01
C PRO A 203 -30.37 5.53 -14.56
N ARG A 204 -30.45 4.58 -15.49
CA ARG A 204 -30.86 3.19 -15.26
C ARG A 204 -29.74 2.29 -14.73
N PHE A 205 -28.49 2.75 -14.78
CA PHE A 205 -27.39 1.97 -14.24
C PHE A 205 -27.52 1.85 -12.73
N ALA A 206 -27.38 0.63 -12.23
CA ALA A 206 -27.28 0.29 -10.83
C ALA A 206 -25.98 -0.49 -10.62
N VAL A 207 -25.31 -0.24 -9.49
CA VAL A 207 -24.10 -0.98 -9.12
C VAL A 207 -24.45 -2.47 -8.94
N PRO A 208 -23.82 -3.38 -9.71
CA PRO A 208 -24.01 -4.81 -9.58
C PRO A 208 -23.77 -5.33 -8.16
N SER A 209 -24.57 -6.33 -7.74
CA SER A 209 -24.48 -6.95 -6.41
C SER A 209 -23.09 -7.50 -6.09
N ALA A 210 -22.35 -7.98 -7.09
CA ALA A 210 -20.98 -8.45 -6.92
C ALA A 210 -20.06 -7.35 -6.39
N TRP A 211 -20.21 -6.10 -6.85
CA TRP A 211 -19.37 -4.96 -6.46
C TRP A 211 -19.76 -4.41 -5.09
N ARG A 212 -20.99 -4.68 -4.63
CA ARG A 212 -21.46 -4.36 -3.26
C ARG A 212 -20.78 -5.20 -2.18
N ARG A 213 -19.99 -6.20 -2.58
CA ARG A 213 -19.18 -7.01 -1.68
C ARG A 213 -17.76 -6.45 -1.49
N ASN A 214 -17.45 -5.31 -2.09
CA ASN A 214 -16.20 -4.60 -1.88
C ASN A 214 -16.19 -3.96 -0.49
N THR A 215 -15.94 -4.76 0.54
CA THR A 215 -15.89 -4.31 1.93
C THR A 215 -14.63 -4.82 2.62
N ALA A 216 -14.19 -4.10 3.65
CA ALA A 216 -13.04 -4.50 4.44
C ALA A 216 -13.23 -5.89 5.07
N GLU A 217 -14.46 -6.24 5.48
CA GLU A 217 -14.80 -7.53 6.08
C GLU A 217 -14.61 -8.67 5.08
N ASN A 218 -15.09 -8.52 3.84
CA ASN A 218 -14.94 -9.53 2.81
C ASN A 218 -13.48 -9.67 2.38
N LEU A 219 -12.74 -8.57 2.30
CA LEU A 219 -11.30 -8.60 2.03
C LEU A 219 -10.56 -9.36 3.14
N GLN A 220 -10.85 -9.07 4.41
CA GLN A 220 -10.24 -9.76 5.55
C GLN A 220 -10.61 -11.25 5.59
N ALA A 221 -11.85 -11.61 5.26
CA ALA A 221 -12.24 -13.01 5.14
C ALA A 221 -11.46 -13.75 4.04
N TRP A 222 -11.10 -13.07 2.96
CA TRP A 222 -10.34 -13.63 1.85
C TRP A 222 -8.83 -13.73 2.14
N ILE A 223 -8.21 -12.65 2.63
CA ILE A 223 -6.76 -12.59 2.86
C ILE A 223 -6.33 -13.09 4.24
N GLY A 224 -7.24 -13.14 5.21
CA GLY A 224 -6.98 -13.56 6.58
C GLY A 224 -6.37 -14.95 6.70
N PRO A 225 -6.95 -16.00 6.07
CA PRO A 225 -6.40 -17.35 6.18
C PRO A 225 -4.94 -17.48 5.68
N PRO A 226 -4.58 -16.97 4.47
CA PRO A 226 -3.18 -16.91 4.02
C PRO A 226 -2.24 -16.10 4.94
N MET A 227 -2.75 -15.07 5.63
CA MET A 227 -1.97 -14.30 6.60
C MET A 227 -1.74 -15.09 7.89
N HIS A 228 -2.71 -15.89 8.34
CA HIS A 228 -2.62 -16.68 9.57
C HIS A 228 -1.76 -17.93 9.44
N ASP A 229 -1.74 -18.56 8.26
CA ASP A 229 -0.95 -19.77 8.01
C ASP A 229 0.50 -19.48 7.55
N GLY A 230 0.88 -18.20 7.45
CA GLY A 230 2.25 -17.76 7.16
C GLY A 230 2.61 -17.70 5.68
N ARG A 231 1.67 -17.95 4.76
CA ARG A 231 1.91 -17.82 3.31
C ARG A 231 2.19 -16.40 2.85
N THR A 232 1.67 -15.40 3.56
CA THR A 232 1.93 -13.97 3.31
C THR A 232 2.59 -13.33 4.53
N PRO A 233 3.92 -13.44 4.68
CA PRO A 233 4.62 -12.83 5.80
C PRO A 233 4.51 -11.30 5.73
N MET A 234 4.51 -10.63 6.90
CA MET A 234 4.41 -9.17 7.00
C MET A 234 5.58 -8.44 6.31
N PHE A 235 6.77 -9.05 6.31
CA PHE A 235 8.00 -8.51 5.72
C PHE A 235 8.63 -9.56 4.79
N PRO A 236 8.07 -9.77 3.59
CA PRO A 236 8.53 -10.85 2.69
C PRO A 236 9.95 -10.64 2.14
N PHE A 237 10.44 -9.40 2.12
CA PHE A 237 11.72 -9.02 1.50
C PHE A 237 12.74 -8.45 2.50
N GLY A 238 12.58 -8.76 3.79
CA GLY A 238 13.42 -8.22 4.86
C GLY A 238 12.84 -6.99 5.54
N THR A 239 13.50 -6.54 6.60
CA THR A 239 13.05 -5.41 7.43
C THR A 239 14.17 -4.90 8.33
N ASP A 240 14.20 -3.59 8.58
CA ASP A 240 15.09 -2.98 9.58
C ASP A 240 14.56 -3.09 11.01
N PHE A 241 13.32 -3.56 11.18
CA PHE A 241 12.74 -3.76 12.50
C PHE A 241 13.39 -4.96 13.18
N SER A 242 13.89 -4.72 14.39
CA SER A 242 14.32 -5.76 15.33
C SER A 242 13.17 -6.73 15.65
N ALA A 243 13.50 -7.90 16.20
CA ALA A 243 12.49 -8.85 16.66
C ALA A 243 11.50 -8.25 17.69
N ILE A 244 11.98 -7.32 18.53
CA ILE A 244 11.15 -6.60 19.51
C ILE A 244 10.23 -5.61 18.80
N GLU A 245 10.74 -4.82 17.85
CA GLU A 245 9.94 -3.85 17.09
C GLU A 245 8.86 -4.54 16.26
N ARG A 246 9.16 -5.68 15.62
CA ARG A 246 8.15 -6.47 14.90
C ARG A 246 7.01 -6.95 15.80
N ARG A 247 7.29 -7.23 17.08
CA ARG A 247 6.25 -7.57 18.07
C ARG A 247 5.50 -6.33 18.58
N LEU A 248 6.15 -5.17 18.59
CA LEU A 248 5.53 -3.89 18.97
C LEU A 248 4.60 -3.33 17.92
N LEU A 249 4.89 -3.48 16.62
CA LEU A 249 4.09 -2.87 15.54
C LEU A 249 2.58 -3.12 15.69
N PRO A 250 2.10 -4.37 15.89
CA PRO A 250 0.67 -4.62 15.97
C PRO A 250 0.03 -4.09 17.26
N VAL A 251 0.82 -3.91 18.32
CA VAL A 251 0.40 -3.27 19.59
C VAL A 251 0.21 -1.77 19.37
N LEU A 252 1.17 -1.13 18.69
CA LEU A 252 1.11 0.29 18.37
C LEU A 252 -0.02 0.60 17.37
N GLU A 253 -0.24 -0.25 16.37
CA GLU A 253 -1.38 -0.16 15.45
C GLU A 253 -2.71 -0.24 16.19
N HIS A 254 -2.85 -1.17 17.14
CA HIS A 254 -4.05 -1.27 17.95
C HIS A 254 -4.27 0.00 18.78
N LEU A 255 -3.22 0.50 19.43
CA LEU A 255 -3.27 1.76 20.18
C LEU A 255 -3.66 2.95 19.29
N GLN A 256 -3.08 3.03 18.09
CA GLN A 256 -3.43 4.04 17.09
C GLN A 256 -4.89 3.91 16.64
N SER A 257 -5.41 2.69 16.48
CA SER A 257 -6.82 2.46 16.11
C SER A 257 -7.81 2.95 17.18
N CYS A 258 -7.39 2.99 18.44
CA CYS A 258 -8.18 3.53 19.55
C CYS A 258 -8.06 5.05 19.70
N ARG A 259 -7.12 5.71 19.01
CA ARG A 259 -6.99 7.17 19.06
C ARG A 259 -8.26 7.84 18.55
N GLY A 260 -8.82 8.72 19.37
CA GLY A 260 -10.09 9.40 19.12
C GLY A 260 -11.30 8.79 19.82
N SER A 261 -11.14 7.63 20.49
CA SER A 261 -12.17 7.07 21.39
C SER A 261 -11.66 7.06 22.82
N TRP A 262 -12.16 7.99 23.64
CA TRP A 262 -11.77 8.06 25.05
C TRP A 262 -12.14 6.78 25.82
N LEU A 263 -13.29 6.17 25.48
CA LEU A 263 -13.75 4.89 26.05
C LEU A 263 -12.82 3.73 25.71
N ALA A 264 -12.29 3.68 24.48
CA ALA A 264 -11.36 2.65 24.09
C ALA A 264 -10.01 2.81 24.81
N LEU A 265 -9.50 4.05 24.87
CA LEU A 265 -8.25 4.36 25.57
C LEU A 265 -8.34 4.12 27.09
N SER A 266 -9.46 4.48 27.73
CA SER A 266 -9.65 4.25 29.16
C SER A 266 -9.71 2.77 29.52
N ARG A 267 -10.36 1.94 28.68
CA ARG A 267 -10.35 0.48 28.83
C ARG A 267 -8.94 -0.10 28.73
N LEU A 268 -8.15 0.35 27.76
CA LEU A 268 -6.75 -0.08 27.62
C LEU A 268 -5.92 0.33 28.84
N ALA A 269 -6.05 1.59 29.29
CA ALA A 269 -5.34 2.08 30.46
C ALA A 269 -5.70 1.30 31.73
N LEU A 270 -6.99 1.00 31.96
CA LEU A 270 -7.42 0.19 33.10
C LEU A 270 -6.86 -1.23 33.04
N ALA A 271 -6.92 -1.87 31.86
CA ALA A 271 -6.36 -3.21 31.65
C ALA A 271 -4.83 -3.26 31.89
N GLY A 272 -4.13 -2.19 31.53
CA GLY A 272 -2.68 -2.05 31.77
C GLY A 272 -2.30 -1.60 33.18
N LEU A 273 -3.18 -0.88 33.89
CA LEU A 273 -2.99 -0.56 35.31
C LEU A 273 -3.00 -1.83 36.16
N MET A 274 -3.89 -2.76 35.82
CA MET A 274 -3.97 -4.10 36.42
C MET A 274 -2.88 -5.05 35.87
N ALA A 275 -1.91 -4.53 35.11
CA ALA A 275 -0.85 -5.32 34.50
C ALA A 275 0.50 -5.10 35.18
N SER A 276 1.05 -6.19 35.72
CA SER A 276 2.50 -6.30 35.94
C SER A 276 3.11 -6.99 34.73
N PRO A 277 4.23 -6.47 34.15
CA PRO A 277 4.92 -7.13 33.06
C PRO A 277 5.58 -8.42 33.57
N SER A 278 4.87 -9.54 33.42
CA SER A 278 5.30 -10.83 33.96
C SER A 278 6.18 -11.60 32.98
N ALA A 279 6.00 -11.40 31.67
CA ALA A 279 6.79 -12.03 30.62
C ALA A 279 8.03 -11.18 30.25
N SER A 280 9.17 -11.83 29.99
CA SER A 280 10.41 -11.17 29.55
C SER A 280 10.18 -10.27 28.33
N HIS A 281 9.43 -10.76 27.35
CA HIS A 281 9.14 -10.04 26.12
C HIS A 281 8.33 -8.75 26.32
N GLU A 282 7.45 -8.68 27.33
CA GLU A 282 6.71 -7.43 27.65
C GLU A 282 7.65 -6.36 28.20
N ARG A 283 8.66 -6.79 28.98
CA ARG A 283 9.68 -5.88 29.50
C ARG A 283 10.58 -5.36 28.39
N ASP A 284 11.04 -6.23 27.49
CA ASP A 284 11.85 -5.84 26.33
C ASP A 284 11.13 -4.83 25.44
N MET A 285 9.81 -5.02 25.24
CA MET A 285 8.98 -4.09 24.48
C MET A 285 8.77 -2.74 25.18
N LEU A 286 8.58 -2.74 26.50
CA LEU A 286 8.51 -1.51 27.28
C LEU A 286 9.84 -0.77 27.32
N ASP A 287 10.95 -1.50 27.45
CA ASP A 287 12.30 -0.96 27.43
C ASP A 287 12.61 -0.29 26.08
N ARG A 288 12.24 -0.94 24.98
CA ARG A 288 12.38 -0.37 23.63
C ARG A 288 11.62 0.94 23.41
N LEU A 289 10.58 1.19 24.21
CA LEU A 289 9.76 2.42 24.18
C LEU A 289 10.15 3.42 25.27
N ASP A 290 11.19 3.17 26.06
CA ASP A 290 11.59 3.95 27.24
C ASP A 290 10.49 4.02 28.32
N LEU A 291 9.67 2.97 28.44
CA LEU A 291 8.52 2.89 29.35
C LEU A 291 8.70 1.91 30.52
N LEU A 292 9.87 1.28 30.66
CA LEU A 292 10.09 0.23 31.67
C LEU A 292 10.14 0.77 33.11
N ALA A 293 10.86 1.88 33.34
CA ALA A 293 11.13 2.45 34.66
C ALA A 293 10.68 3.93 34.76
N VAL A 294 9.45 4.22 34.34
CA VAL A 294 8.93 5.59 34.28
C VAL A 294 8.27 6.05 35.59
N THR A 295 8.61 7.27 36.00
CA THR A 295 8.05 7.92 37.21
C THR A 295 7.05 9.02 36.88
N ALA A 296 7.19 9.68 35.73
CA ALA A 296 6.31 10.76 35.31
C ALA A 296 4.87 10.28 35.07
N PRO A 297 3.83 11.02 35.50
CA PRO A 297 2.43 10.61 35.34
C PRO A 297 2.03 10.34 33.89
N ARG A 298 2.53 11.16 32.96
CA ARG A 298 2.27 11.01 31.52
C ARG A 298 2.82 9.69 30.98
N ASP A 299 4.05 9.35 31.37
CA ASP A 299 4.71 8.14 30.87
C ASP A 299 4.16 6.88 31.53
N ARG A 300 3.70 6.97 32.79
CA ARG A 300 2.91 5.91 33.42
C ARG A 300 1.62 5.62 32.66
N LEU A 301 0.91 6.65 32.20
CA LEU A 301 -0.28 6.46 31.37
C LEU A 301 0.07 5.79 30.04
N HIS A 302 1.14 6.22 29.36
CA HIS A 302 1.59 5.57 28.12
C HIS A 302 1.96 4.11 28.34
N ARG A 303 2.67 3.79 29.43
CA ARG A 303 3.00 2.42 29.83
C ARG A 303 1.74 1.58 30.01
N TRP A 304 0.72 2.09 30.71
CA TRP A 304 -0.54 1.36 30.89
C TRP A 304 -1.28 1.14 29.57
N LEU A 305 -1.33 2.14 28.70
CA LEU A 305 -1.94 2.00 27.38
C LEU A 305 -1.25 0.92 26.55
N VAL A 306 0.09 0.87 26.56
CA VAL A 306 0.88 -0.14 25.85
C VAL A 306 0.65 -1.54 26.43
N LEU A 307 0.72 -1.70 27.76
CA LEU A 307 0.46 -2.97 28.43
C LEU A 307 -0.98 -3.48 28.20
N GLY A 308 -1.96 -2.58 28.24
CA GLY A 308 -3.35 -2.89 27.93
C GLY A 308 -3.51 -3.38 26.48
N ALA A 309 -2.84 -2.72 25.53
CA ALA A 309 -2.87 -3.10 24.12
C ALA A 309 -2.20 -4.47 23.86
N MET A 310 -1.14 -4.81 24.59
CA MET A 310 -0.52 -6.14 24.56
C MET A 310 -1.51 -7.24 24.99
N ARG A 311 -2.23 -7.02 26.10
CA ARG A 311 -3.18 -7.99 26.67
C ARG A 311 -4.46 -8.15 25.85
N GLY A 312 -4.94 -7.07 25.23
CA GLY A 312 -6.11 -7.10 24.35
C GLY A 312 -5.97 -8.11 23.20
N ARG A 313 -4.74 -8.35 22.72
CA ARG A 313 -4.44 -9.36 21.69
C ARG A 313 -4.26 -10.77 22.23
N SER A 314 -3.68 -10.96 23.42
CA SER A 314 -3.57 -12.31 24.02
C SER A 314 -4.95 -12.96 24.23
N ASN A 315 -5.99 -12.15 24.51
CA ASN A 315 -7.37 -12.61 24.61
C ASN A 315 -8.10 -12.77 23.26
N SER A 316 -7.66 -12.12 22.17
CA SER A 316 -8.24 -12.35 20.84
C SER A 316 -7.64 -13.57 20.15
N ALA A 317 -6.34 -13.84 20.35
CA ALA A 317 -5.69 -15.06 19.89
C ALA A 317 -6.27 -16.32 20.57
N SER A 318 -6.63 -16.25 21.86
CA SER A 318 -7.26 -17.36 22.59
C SER A 318 -8.74 -17.58 22.24
N ARG A 319 -9.44 -16.56 21.70
CA ARG A 319 -10.81 -16.68 21.18
C ARG A 319 -10.85 -17.20 19.74
N GLY A 320 -9.88 -16.84 18.90
CA GLY A 320 -9.74 -17.40 17.54
C GLY A 320 -9.42 -18.90 17.53
N GLY A 321 -8.66 -19.38 18.51
CA GLY A 321 -8.33 -20.81 18.66
C GLY A 321 -9.48 -21.70 19.16
N ARG A 322 -10.49 -21.14 19.85
CA ARG A 322 -11.64 -21.94 20.33
C ARG A 322 -12.69 -22.19 19.25
N HIS A 323 -12.90 -21.23 18.34
CA HIS A 323 -13.82 -21.45 17.21
C HIS A 323 -13.25 -22.39 16.12
N ALA A 324 -11.93 -22.54 16.03
CA ALA A 324 -11.31 -23.53 15.14
C ALA A 324 -11.51 -24.97 15.63
N HIS A 325 -11.72 -25.19 16.93
CA HIS A 325 -11.86 -26.54 17.49
C HIS A 325 -13.31 -27.05 17.53
N GLU A 326 -14.31 -26.16 17.46
CA GLU A 326 -15.74 -26.53 17.39
C GLU A 326 -16.26 -26.69 15.95
N ALA A 327 -15.51 -26.25 14.92
CA ALA A 327 -15.85 -26.49 13.51
C ALA A 327 -15.27 -27.80 12.94
N SER A 328 -14.65 -28.63 13.80
CA SER A 328 -14.02 -29.92 13.45
C SER A 328 -14.74 -31.12 14.10
N ARG A 329 -16.01 -30.97 14.48
CA ARG A 329 -16.88 -32.09 14.88
C ARG A 329 -18.21 -32.00 14.14
#